data_AF-A0A1W9SAS9-F1
#
_entry.id   AF-A0A1W9SAS9-F1
#
_cell.length_a   1.000
_cell.length_b   1.000
_cell.length_c   1.000
_cell.angle_alpha   90.00
_cell.angle_beta   90.00
_cell.angle_gamma   90.00
#
_symmetry.space_group_name_H-M   'P 1'
#
loop_
_entity.id
_entity.type
_entity.pdbx_description
1 polymer ?
#
loop_
_entity_poly.entity_id
_entity_poly.type
_entity_poly.pdbx_seq_one_letter_code
_entity_poly.pdbx_strand_id
1 'polypeptide(L)'
;MEKKLEDYRFFKKLSLNKKIEKILVFGSYARNENTKSSDLDLAILAPKLTESEFTKIYFYLNEEADTLTKIDLIHLDNLKNGVFKQNILREGKVVYEQKSN
;
A
#
# COMPACT_ATOMS: atom_id res chain seq x y z
N MET A 1 8.04 -8.14 20.03
CA MET A 1 7.27 -6.89 19.86
C MET A 1 7.04 -6.75 18.36
N GLU A 2 5.80 -6.86 17.89
CA GLU A 2 5.50 -6.72 16.46
C GLU A 2 5.79 -5.28 16.03
N LYS A 3 6.56 -5.09 14.96
CA LYS A 3 6.82 -3.76 14.38
C LYS A 3 5.51 -3.18 13.86
N LYS A 4 5.25 -1.90 14.12
CA LYS A 4 4.13 -1.20 13.50
C LYS A 4 4.45 -0.91 12.03
N LEU A 5 3.43 -0.73 11.20
CA LEU A 5 3.63 -0.45 9.78
C LEU A 5 4.49 0.81 9.56
N GLU A 6 4.32 1.80 10.44
CA GLU A 6 5.06 3.06 10.48
C GLU A 6 6.58 2.90 10.77
N ASP A 7 6.99 1.77 11.34
CA ASP A 7 8.38 1.50 11.68
C ASP A 7 9.19 1.04 10.46
N TYR A 8 8.52 0.52 9.42
CA TYR A 8 9.19 0.03 8.22
C TYR A 8 9.75 1.17 7.38
N ARG A 9 10.98 0.97 6.91
CA ARG A 9 11.68 1.90 6.01
C ARG A 9 10.94 2.02 4.68
N PHE A 10 10.39 0.92 4.16
CA PHE A 10 9.63 0.97 2.92
C PHE A 10 8.41 1.89 3.06
N PHE A 11 7.71 1.81 4.19
CA PHE A 11 6.52 2.62 4.45
C PHE A 11 6.86 4.12 4.57
N LYS A 12 7.97 4.44 5.24
CA LYS A 12 8.50 5.81 5.31
C LYS A 12 8.85 6.34 3.91
N LYS A 13 9.45 5.52 3.05
CA LYS A 13 9.77 5.92 1.66
C LYS A 13 8.51 6.20 0.84
N LEU A 14 7.47 5.38 0.99
CA LEU A 14 6.17 5.61 0.35
C LEU A 14 5.52 6.91 0.83
N SER A 15 5.43 7.11 2.15
CA SER A 15 4.81 8.31 2.74
C SER A 15 5.56 9.62 2.42
N LEU A 16 6.88 9.57 2.21
CA LEU A 16 7.66 10.73 1.76
C LEU A 16 7.47 11.06 0.27
N ASN A 17 6.89 10.15 -0.52
CA ASN A 17 6.61 10.43 -1.93
C ASN A 17 5.42 11.37 -2.06
N LYS A 18 5.69 12.61 -2.45
CA LYS A 18 4.66 13.67 -2.60
C LYS A 18 3.57 13.35 -3.62
N LYS A 19 3.79 12.39 -4.53
CA LYS A 19 2.79 11.96 -5.51
C LYS A 19 1.78 10.95 -4.95
N ILE A 20 2.09 10.33 -3.81
CA ILE A 20 1.19 9.42 -3.12
C ILE A 20 0.30 10.24 -2.18
N GLU A 21 -0.99 10.25 -2.47
CA GLU A 21 -2.00 10.97 -1.70
C GLU A 21 -2.50 10.11 -0.53
N LYS A 22 -2.72 8.80 -0.75
CA LYS A 22 -3.15 7.88 0.30
C LYS A 22 -2.49 6.51 0.17
N ILE A 23 -2.25 5.85 1.29
CA ILE A 23 -1.87 4.44 1.38
C ILE A 23 -2.93 3.74 2.25
N LEU A 24 -3.46 2.64 1.74
CA LEU A 24 -4.42 1.79 2.41
C LEU A 24 -3.85 0.38 2.55
N VAL A 25 -4.11 -0.25 3.69
CA VAL A 25 -3.97 -1.70 3.84
C VAL A 25 -5.33 -2.31 3.58
N PHE A 26 -5.41 -3.35 2.76
CA PHE A 26 -6.65 -4.10 2.54
C PHE A 26 -6.43 -5.59 2.83
N GLY A 27 -7.41 -6.43 2.47
CA GLY A 27 -7.30 -7.87 2.61
C GLY A 27 -7.24 -8.34 4.06
N SER A 28 -6.46 -9.39 4.30
CA SER A 28 -6.45 -10.11 5.59
C SER A 28 -5.98 -9.23 6.76
N TYR A 29 -5.00 -8.35 6.54
CA TYR A 29 -4.50 -7.41 7.54
C TYR A 29 -5.55 -6.33 7.89
N ALA A 30 -6.35 -5.89 6.91
CA ALA A 30 -7.44 -4.96 7.20
C ALA A 30 -8.56 -5.61 8.02
N ARG A 31 -8.85 -6.91 7.79
CA ARG A 31 -9.88 -7.66 8.52
C ARG A 31 -9.42 -8.29 9.83
N ASN A 32 -8.14 -8.15 10.21
CA ASN A 32 -7.52 -8.85 11.35
C ASN A 32 -7.62 -10.39 11.24
N GLU A 33 -7.66 -10.92 10.02
CA GLU A 33 -7.71 -12.36 9.70
C GLU A 33 -6.35 -12.86 9.17
N ASN A 34 -5.31 -12.02 9.22
CA ASN A 34 -4.00 -12.37 8.71
C ASN A 34 -3.34 -13.46 9.56
N THR A 35 -2.71 -14.40 8.87
CA THR A 35 -1.86 -15.42 9.48
C THR A 35 -0.39 -15.02 9.31
N LYS A 36 0.53 -15.78 9.90
CA LYS A 36 1.97 -15.55 9.74
C LYS A 36 2.46 -15.67 8.29
N SER A 37 1.69 -16.33 7.42
CA SER A 37 2.01 -16.51 6.01
C SER A 37 1.20 -15.59 5.09
N SER A 38 0.41 -14.66 5.63
CA SER A 38 -0.38 -13.74 4.82
C SER A 38 0.50 -12.66 4.18
N ASP A 39 0.28 -12.44 2.88
CA ASP A 39 0.81 -11.31 2.13
C ASP A 39 0.25 -9.99 2.69
N LEU A 40 1.05 -8.92 2.62
CA LEU A 40 0.64 -7.57 2.99
C LEU A 40 0.04 -6.87 1.76
N ASP A 41 -1.29 -6.81 1.70
CA ASP A 41 -2.03 -6.16 0.64
C ASP A 41 -2.07 -4.63 0.85
N LEU A 42 -1.39 -3.88 -0.03
CA LEU A 42 -1.33 -2.41 -0.02
C LEU A 42 -1.97 -1.83 -1.26
N ALA A 43 -2.75 -0.77 -1.09
CA ALA A 43 -3.29 0.03 -2.17
C ALA A 43 -2.84 1.48 -2.03
N ILE A 44 -2.46 2.12 -3.13
CA ILE A 44 -2.10 3.53 -3.15
C ILE A 44 -3.03 4.33 -4.06
N LEU A 45 -3.39 5.52 -3.59
CA LEU A 45 -4.00 6.57 -4.38
C LEU A 45 -2.90 7.57 -4.72
N ALA A 46 -2.58 7.71 -6.00
CA ALA A 46 -1.47 8.49 -6.50
C ALA A 46 -1.73 8.92 -7.95
N PRO A 47 -2.70 9.82 -8.21
CA PRO A 47 -3.10 10.20 -9.58
C PRO A 47 -1.98 10.89 -10.37
N LYS A 48 -0.97 11.44 -9.68
CA LYS A 48 0.21 12.09 -10.27
C LYS A 48 1.37 11.14 -10.54
N LEU A 49 1.24 9.86 -10.15
CA LEU A 49 2.26 8.85 -10.31
C LEU A 49 2.18 8.27 -11.72
N THR A 50 3.32 8.24 -12.42
CA THR A 50 3.40 7.59 -13.74
C THR A 50 3.55 6.08 -13.59
N GLU A 51 3.20 5.31 -14.63
CA GLU A 51 3.39 3.84 -14.64
C GLU A 51 4.83 3.42 -14.36
N SER A 52 5.82 4.16 -14.89
CA SER A 52 7.23 3.87 -14.65
C SER A 52 7.61 4.09 -13.18
N GLU A 53 7.09 5.13 -12.55
CA GLU A 53 7.31 5.38 -11.12
C GLU A 53 6.61 4.34 -10.25
N PHE A 54 5.38 3.97 -10.60
CA PHE A 54 4.68 2.87 -9.94
C PHE A 54 5.47 1.57 -10.03
N THR A 55 5.95 1.23 -11.22
CA THR A 55 6.77 0.03 -11.45
C THR A 55 8.04 0.04 -10.59
N LYS A 56 8.74 1.18 -10.50
CA LYS A 56 9.91 1.32 -9.62
C LYS A 56 9.57 1.11 -8.15
N ILE A 57 8.44 1.64 -7.69
CA ILE A 57 7.96 1.43 -6.33
C ILE A 57 7.64 -0.05 -6.11
N TYR A 58 6.94 -0.69 -7.04
CA TYR A 58 6.60 -2.11 -6.98
C TYR A 58 7.85 -2.99 -6.86
N PHE A 59 8.86 -2.77 -7.71
CA PHE A 59 10.14 -3.49 -7.62
C PHE A 59 10.85 -3.23 -6.29
N TYR A 60 10.91 -1.98 -5.84
CA TYR A 60 11.50 -1.64 -4.55
C TYR A 60 10.82 -2.39 -3.38
N LEU A 61 9.49 -2.50 -3.39
CA LEU A 61 8.76 -3.21 -2.34
C LEU A 61 9.00 -4.73 -2.35
N ASN A 62 9.25 -5.32 -3.52
CA ASN A 62 9.48 -6.77 -3.64
C ASN A 62 10.94 -7.16 -3.37
N GLU A 63 11.90 -6.31 -3.72
CA GLU A 63 13.34 -6.64 -3.64
C GLU A 63 14.06 -6.02 -2.44
N GLU A 64 13.63 -4.83 -1.98
CA GLU A 64 14.38 -4.03 -0.99
C GLU A 64 13.58 -3.70 0.28
N ALA A 65 12.32 -4.12 0.40
CA ALA A 65 11.52 -3.85 1.58
C ALA A 65 12.12 -4.51 2.83
N ASP A 66 12.05 -3.80 3.96
CA ASP A 66 12.60 -4.27 5.23
C ASP A 66 11.65 -5.20 5.99
N THR A 67 11.00 -6.11 5.26
CA THR A 67 10.10 -7.14 5.74
C THR A 67 10.30 -8.45 4.96
N LEU A 68 10.06 -9.58 5.61
CA LEU A 68 9.99 -10.90 4.94
C LEU A 68 8.60 -11.19 4.39
N THR A 69 7.61 -10.38 4.76
CA THR A 69 6.24 -10.48 4.26
C THR A 69 6.21 -9.95 2.84
N LYS A 70 5.76 -10.77 1.90
CA LYS A 70 5.51 -10.33 0.53
C LYS A 70 4.47 -9.22 0.50
N ILE A 71 4.69 -8.20 -0.32
CA ILE A 71 3.80 -7.04 -0.43
C ILE A 71 3.12 -7.09 -1.79
N ASP A 72 1.79 -7.16 -1.81
CA ASP A 72 1.01 -6.97 -3.03
C ASP A 72 0.57 -5.49 -3.11
N LEU A 73 1.03 -4.77 -4.13
CA LEU A 73 0.79 -3.34 -4.29
C LEU A 73 -0.17 -3.06 -5.45
N ILE A 74 -1.26 -2.37 -5.18
CA ILE A 74 -2.27 -1.95 -6.15
C ILE A 74 -2.28 -0.44 -6.33
N HIS A 75 -2.30 0.02 -7.58
CA HIS A 75 -2.54 1.42 -7.92
C HIS A 75 -4.04 1.66 -8.15
N LEU A 76 -4.71 2.37 -7.23
CA LEU A 76 -6.15 2.55 -7.26
C LEU A 76 -6.63 3.39 -8.45
N ASP A 77 -5.83 4.35 -8.91
CA ASP A 77 -6.18 5.20 -10.05
C ASP A 77 -6.29 4.39 -11.35
N ASN A 78 -5.44 3.37 -11.50
CA ASN A 78 -5.34 2.53 -12.68
C ASN A 78 -6.15 1.22 -12.58
N LEU A 79 -6.78 0.95 -11.43
CA LEU A 79 -7.54 -0.25 -11.22
C LEU A 79 -8.87 -0.22 -12.00
N LYS A 80 -8.93 -0.99 -13.09
CA LYS A 80 -10.12 -1.06 -13.98
C LYS A 80 -11.31 -1.80 -13.37
N ASN A 81 -11.06 -2.74 -12.45
CA ASN A 81 -12.13 -3.51 -11.80
C ASN A 81 -12.82 -2.65 -10.73
N GLY A 82 -13.94 -2.02 -11.11
CA GLY A 82 -14.70 -1.13 -10.24
C GLY A 82 -15.23 -1.79 -8.96
N VAL A 83 -15.67 -3.04 -9.04
CA VAL A 83 -16.16 -3.79 -7.85
C VAL A 83 -15.01 -4.04 -6.88
N PHE A 84 -13.86 -4.50 -7.38
CA PHE A 84 -12.69 -4.73 -6.54
C PHE A 84 -12.16 -3.43 -5.93
N LYS A 85 -12.10 -2.35 -6.72
CA LYS A 85 -11.75 -1.01 -6.23
C LYS A 85 -12.69 -0.55 -5.11
N GLN A 86 -14.00 -0.72 -5.26
CA GLN A 86 -14.97 -0.37 -4.22
C GLN A 86 -14.80 -1.20 -2.96
N ASN A 87 -14.51 -2.50 -3.07
CA ASN A 87 -14.23 -3.35 -1.91
C ASN A 87 -12.98 -2.87 -1.16
N ILE A 88 -11.90 -2.53 -1.87
CA ILE A 88 -10.69 -1.97 -1.27
C ILE A 88 -11.00 -0.64 -0.56
N LEU A 89 -11.79 0.24 -1.18
CA LEU A 89 -12.13 1.54 -0.58
C LEU A 89 -13.07 1.40 0.63
N ARG A 90 -13.94 0.39 0.65
CA ARG A 90 -14.89 0.14 1.75
C ARG A 90 -14.24 -0.55 2.94
N GLU A 91 -13.42 -1.57 2.68
CA GLU A 91 -12.85 -2.45 3.71
C GLU A 91 -11.41 -2.09 4.06
N GLY A 92 -10.72 -1.37 3.17
CA GLY A 92 -9.34 -0.94 3.37
C GLY A 92 -9.22 0.07 4.50
N LYS A 93 -8.17 -0.09 5.30
CA LYS A 93 -7.80 0.83 6.37
C LYS A 93 -6.77 1.82 5.84
N VAL A 94 -7.09 3.11 5.91
CA VAL A 94 -6.13 4.18 5.58
C VAL A 94 -5.03 4.19 6.63
N VAL A 95 -3.80 3.98 6.20
CA VAL A 95 -2.59 3.99 7.06
C VAL A 95 -1.72 5.23 6.82
N TYR A 96 -1.92 5.91 5.69
CA TYR A 96 -1.32 7.21 5.41
C TYR A 96 -2.25 8.03 4.53
N GLU A 97 -2.35 9.32 4.82
CA GLU A 97 -3.04 10.30 4.01
C GLU A 97 -2.22 11.60 4.02
N GLN A 98 -1.91 12.11 2.84
CA GLN A 98 -1.25 13.39 2.67
C GLN A 98 -2.23 14.49 3.11
N LYS A 99 -1.94 15.16 4.24
CA LYS A 99 -2.70 16.33 4.65
C LYS A 99 -2.48 17.44 3.62
N SER A 100 -3.52 17.73 2.85
CA SER A 100 -3.58 18.97 2.08
C SER A 100 -3.78 20.10 3.07
N ASN A 101 -2.76 20.94 3.25
CA ASN A 101 -2.78 22.11 4.11
C ASN A 101 -2.79 23.37 3.26
#